data_AF-K2CZD7-F1
#
_entry.id   AF-K2CZD7-F1
#
_cell.length_a   1.000
_cell.length_b   1.000
_cell.length_c   1.000
_cell.angle_alpha   90.00
_cell.angle_beta   90.00
_cell.angle_gamma   90.00
#
_symmetry.space_group_name_H-M   'P 1'
#
loop_
_entity.id
_entity.type
_entity.pdbx_description
1 polymer ?
#
loop_
_entity_poly.entity_id
_entity_poly.type
_entity_poly.pdbx_seq_one_letter_code
_entity_poly.pdbx_strand_id
1 'polypeptide(L)'
;MNITDHTIFESHKTSHRAQYTMARLMSPEEVEEATEDHDQRTRQRVRGHWFLCGDCSQEMFDDIVRKGDAALRHALGVIQRDDGTKFLVVTHQLGNAQHRFLVPMWDPRVPDLLDAVSLGRYSISLARKGDTHALVLSAYANAPLAAELRKHLDMPMPDPQQLQGLLQALPKLMETAAEPEHFPNLIEGVKVTDVSLSIVFDAMLPSLSQMLAKKIGANGATLH
;
A
#
# COMPACT_ATOMS: atom_id res chain seq x y z
N MET A 1 7.74 -10.86 -11.15
CA MET A 1 6.50 -10.18 -10.72
C MET A 1 6.12 -9.18 -11.80
N ASN A 2 5.12 -9.47 -12.64
CA ASN A 2 4.67 -8.53 -13.67
C ASN A 2 3.55 -7.67 -13.08
N ILE A 3 3.90 -6.51 -12.54
CA ILE A 3 2.94 -5.52 -12.06
C ILE A 3 2.45 -4.70 -13.26
N THR A 4 1.48 -5.19 -14.03
CA THR A 4 0.90 -4.37 -15.11
C THR A 4 -0.33 -3.62 -14.60
N ASP A 5 -0.09 -2.46 -14.00
CA ASP A 5 -0.91 -1.24 -14.12
C ASP A 5 -0.13 -0.03 -13.56
N HIS A 6 0.94 0.34 -14.27
CA HIS A 6 1.87 1.40 -13.86
C HIS A 6 1.32 2.80 -14.15
N THR A 7 0.27 3.22 -13.45
CA THR A 7 -0.05 4.65 -13.41
C THR A 7 0.77 5.30 -12.30
N ILE A 8 1.92 5.86 -12.67
CA ILE A 8 2.81 6.60 -11.77
C ILE A 8 2.62 8.08 -12.01
N PHE A 9 2.25 8.81 -10.96
CA PHE A 9 2.21 10.28 -10.97
C PHE A 9 3.35 10.84 -10.13
N GLU A 10 3.94 11.96 -10.55
CA GLU A 10 4.99 12.64 -9.79
C GLU A 10 4.67 14.11 -9.63
N SER A 11 4.98 14.65 -8.45
CA SER A 11 4.98 16.09 -8.21
C SER A 11 6.22 16.52 -7.47
N HIS A 12 6.73 17.70 -7.84
CA HIS A 12 7.86 18.34 -7.19
C HIS A 12 7.35 19.57 -6.46
N LYS A 13 7.44 19.58 -5.13
CA LYS A 13 7.21 20.76 -4.29
C LYS A 13 8.55 21.38 -3.94
N THR A 14 8.56 22.66 -3.57
CA THR A 14 9.79 23.40 -3.21
C THR A 14 10.56 22.74 -2.06
N SER A 15 9.90 21.95 -1.22
CA SER A 15 10.48 21.29 -0.04
C SER A 15 10.78 19.80 -0.20
N HIS A 16 10.12 19.09 -1.13
CA HIS A 16 10.25 17.63 -1.29
C HIS A 16 9.76 17.14 -2.67
N ARG A 17 10.21 15.93 -3.05
CA ARG A 17 9.67 15.15 -4.17
C ARG A 17 8.59 14.21 -3.67
N ALA A 18 7.49 14.09 -4.41
CA ALA A 18 6.44 13.13 -4.15
C ALA A 18 6.18 12.26 -5.40
N GLN A 19 6.14 10.95 -5.22
CA GLN A 19 5.74 9.96 -6.22
C GLN A 19 4.48 9.24 -5.73
N TYR A 20 3.57 8.94 -6.64
CA TYR A 20 2.32 8.27 -6.35
C TYR A 20 2.14 7.05 -7.25
N THR A 21 1.85 5.89 -6.67
CA THR A 21 1.60 4.66 -7.43
C THR A 21 0.40 3.90 -6.91
N MET A 22 -0.18 3.10 -7.80
CA MET A 22 -1.17 2.10 -7.41
C MET A 22 -0.43 0.90 -6.81
N ALA A 23 -0.99 0.37 -5.72
CA ALA A 23 -0.48 -0.78 -5.03
C ALA A 23 -1.54 -1.88 -4.93
N ARG A 24 -1.08 -3.07 -4.52
CA ARG A 24 -1.91 -4.25 -4.33
C ARG A 24 -1.68 -4.85 -2.96
N LEU A 25 -2.75 -5.37 -2.37
CA LEU A 25 -2.69 -6.24 -1.21
C LEU A 25 -2.97 -7.67 -1.68
N MET A 26 -1.93 -8.50 -1.75
CA MET A 26 -2.04 -9.86 -2.27
C MET A 26 -2.25 -10.86 -1.13
N SER A 27 -3.24 -11.73 -1.30
CA SER A 27 -3.45 -12.89 -0.42
C SER A 27 -2.34 -13.93 -0.60
N PRO A 28 -2.17 -14.87 0.34
CA PRO A 28 -1.22 -15.96 0.20
C PRO A 28 -1.40 -16.78 -1.08
N GLU A 29 -2.63 -16.99 -1.53
CA GLU A 29 -2.96 -17.69 -2.76
C GLU A 29 -2.50 -16.88 -3.99
N GLU A 30 -2.80 -15.58 -4.04
CA GLU A 30 -2.32 -14.70 -5.11
C GLU A 30 -0.79 -14.63 -5.16
N VAL A 31 -0.12 -14.71 -4.00
CA VAL A 31 1.34 -14.76 -3.91
C VAL A 31 1.88 -16.09 -4.43
N GLU A 32 1.22 -17.21 -4.12
CA GLU A 32 1.60 -18.53 -4.64
C GLU A 32 1.47 -18.57 -6.17
N GLU A 33 0.37 -18.07 -6.72
CA GLU A 33 0.17 -17.92 -8.17
C GLU A 33 1.23 -17.01 -8.80
N ALA A 34 1.46 -15.82 -8.23
CA ALA A 34 2.43 -14.86 -8.77
C ALA A 34 3.89 -15.32 -8.68
N THR A 35 4.18 -16.36 -7.90
CA THR A 35 5.51 -16.93 -7.72
C THR A 35 5.69 -18.32 -8.31
N GLU A 36 4.71 -18.82 -9.08
CA GLU A 36 4.73 -20.18 -9.65
C GLU A 36 6.01 -20.48 -10.44
N ASP A 37 6.45 -19.53 -11.27
CA ASP A 37 7.64 -19.62 -12.13
C ASP A 37 8.98 -19.39 -11.40
N HIS A 38 8.95 -19.12 -10.09
CA HIS A 38 10.18 -18.87 -9.31
C HIS A 38 10.75 -20.18 -8.76
N ASP A 39 12.03 -20.15 -8.39
CA ASP A 39 12.70 -21.29 -7.78
C ASP A 39 12.05 -21.70 -6.45
N GLN A 40 12.21 -22.98 -6.09
CA GLN A 40 11.58 -23.57 -4.92
C GLN A 40 11.95 -22.85 -3.62
N ARG A 41 13.17 -22.33 -3.49
CA ARG A 41 13.63 -21.64 -2.28
C ARG A 41 12.93 -20.30 -2.13
N THR A 42 12.79 -19.55 -3.22
CA THR A 42 12.02 -18.29 -3.24
C THR A 42 10.57 -18.55 -2.86
N ARG A 43 9.93 -19.56 -3.46
CA ARG A 43 8.54 -19.94 -3.15
C ARG A 43 8.36 -20.34 -1.69
N GLN A 44 9.27 -21.13 -1.14
CA GLN A 44 9.23 -21.54 0.28
C GLN A 44 9.35 -20.36 1.24
N ARG A 45 10.16 -19.35 0.90
CA ARG A 45 10.37 -18.17 1.76
C ARG A 45 9.12 -17.31 1.90
N VAL A 46 8.28 -17.26 0.87
CA VAL A 46 7.10 -16.37 0.81
C VAL A 46 5.79 -17.13 0.97
N ARG A 47 5.83 -18.45 1.13
CA ARG A 47 4.65 -19.29 1.22
C ARG A 47 3.81 -18.92 2.44
N GLY A 48 2.51 -18.72 2.23
CA GLY A 48 1.58 -18.39 3.31
C GLY A 48 1.67 -16.94 3.78
N HIS A 49 2.42 -16.08 3.08
CA HIS A 49 2.56 -14.67 3.43
C HIS A 49 1.55 -13.80 2.68
N TRP A 50 1.03 -12.79 3.37
CA TRP A 50 0.36 -11.65 2.75
C TRP A 50 1.38 -10.66 2.21
N PHE A 51 1.07 -9.99 1.09
CA PHE A 51 2.00 -9.05 0.46
C PHE A 51 1.37 -7.68 0.25
N LEU A 52 2.05 -6.62 0.69
CA LEU A 52 1.79 -5.26 0.20
C LEU A 52 2.80 -4.95 -0.90
N CYS A 53 2.31 -4.84 -2.13
CA CYS A 53 3.10 -4.61 -3.33
C CYS A 53 2.93 -3.17 -3.79
N GLY A 54 4.02 -2.42 -3.89
CA GLY A 54 4.02 -1.05 -4.37
C GLY A 54 5.36 -0.67 -4.98
N ASP A 55 5.51 0.61 -5.30
CA ASP A 55 6.71 1.14 -5.91
C ASP A 55 7.31 2.22 -5.01
N CYS A 56 8.63 2.24 -4.94
CA CYS A 56 9.37 3.31 -4.28
C CYS A 56 10.20 4.10 -5.29
N SER A 57 10.69 5.25 -4.85
CA SER A 57 11.60 6.05 -5.64
C SER A 57 12.86 5.25 -5.96
N GLN A 58 13.50 5.59 -7.08
CA GLN A 58 14.76 4.96 -7.46
C GLN A 58 15.82 5.12 -6.35
N GLU A 59 15.90 6.30 -5.73
CA GLU A 59 16.85 6.58 -4.67
C GLU A 59 16.67 5.67 -3.46
N MET A 60 15.42 5.49 -3.02
CA MET A 60 15.11 4.56 -1.92
C MET A 60 15.44 3.12 -2.30
N PHE A 61 15.06 2.68 -3.51
CA PHE A 61 15.33 1.33 -3.98
C PHE A 61 16.83 1.02 -4.00
N ASP A 62 17.62 1.89 -4.64
CA ASP A 62 19.08 1.73 -4.76
C ASP A 62 19.74 1.73 -3.38
N ASP A 63 19.24 2.54 -2.43
CA ASP A 63 19.74 2.55 -1.06
C ASP A 63 19.40 1.28 -0.27
N ILE A 64 18.23 0.68 -0.48
CA ILE A 64 17.88 -0.61 0.13
C ILE A 64 18.81 -1.71 -0.41
N VAL A 65 19.04 -1.76 -1.73
CA VAL A 65 19.97 -2.71 -2.34
C VAL A 65 21.36 -2.60 -1.74
N ARG A 66 21.83 -1.36 -1.53
CA ARG A 66 23.19 -1.08 -1.04
C ARG A 66 23.35 -1.33 0.45
N LYS A 67 22.37 -0.96 1.27
CA LYS A 67 22.47 -0.98 2.75
C LYS A 67 21.83 -2.21 3.38
N GLY A 68 20.99 -2.93 2.64
CA GLY A 68 20.19 -4.04 3.13
C GLY A 68 18.90 -3.59 3.82
N ASP A 69 17.95 -4.52 3.95
CA ASP A 69 16.63 -4.31 4.54
C ASP A 69 16.69 -3.98 6.04
N ALA A 70 17.70 -4.49 6.76
CA ALA A 70 17.92 -4.20 8.18
C ALA A 70 18.13 -2.70 8.50
N ALA A 71 18.49 -1.89 7.50
CA ALA A 71 18.64 -0.45 7.65
C ALA A 71 17.30 0.30 7.60
N LEU A 72 16.22 -0.32 7.11
CA LEU A 72 14.90 0.30 7.02
C LEU A 72 14.26 0.43 8.40
N ARG A 73 13.74 1.62 8.67
CA ARG A 73 12.79 1.82 9.76
C ARG A 73 11.38 1.64 9.22
N HIS A 74 10.51 1.01 9.99
CA HIS A 74 9.12 0.83 9.62
C HIS A 74 8.19 1.17 10.78
N ALA A 75 6.99 1.64 10.46
CA ALA A 75 5.92 1.89 11.40
C ALA A 75 4.58 1.57 10.74
N LEU A 76 3.62 1.08 11.52
CA LEU A 76 2.23 0.95 11.10
C LEU A 76 1.36 1.81 12.01
N GLY A 77 0.34 2.42 11.43
CA GLY A 77 -0.62 3.25 12.15
C GLY A 77 -1.91 3.42 11.38
N VAL A 78 -2.82 4.23 11.90
CA VAL A 78 -4.09 4.55 11.25
C VAL A 78 -4.19 6.06 11.09
N ILE A 79 -4.56 6.51 9.90
CA ILE A 79 -5.04 7.87 9.68
C ILE A 79 -6.55 7.86 9.56
N GLN A 80 -7.19 8.93 10.02
CA GLN A 80 -8.63 9.13 9.91
C GLN A 80 -8.89 10.48 9.24
N ARG A 81 -9.80 10.48 8.27
CA ARG A 81 -10.32 11.67 7.62
C ARG A 81 -11.46 12.29 8.43
N ASP A 82 -11.78 13.54 8.13
CA ASP A 82 -12.88 14.28 8.76
C ASP A 82 -14.24 13.60 8.58
N ASP A 83 -14.43 12.86 7.49
CA ASP A 83 -15.63 12.07 7.18
C ASP A 83 -15.67 10.70 7.93
N GLY A 84 -14.71 10.44 8.82
CA GLY A 84 -14.61 9.19 9.59
C GLY A 84 -13.92 8.05 8.86
N THR A 85 -13.59 8.23 7.58
CA THR A 85 -12.91 7.23 6.75
C THR A 85 -11.49 6.98 7.26
N LYS A 86 -11.12 5.72 7.51
CA LYS A 86 -9.81 5.34 8.05
C LYS A 86 -8.96 4.57 7.05
N PHE A 87 -7.65 4.82 7.09
CA PHE A 87 -6.67 4.07 6.32
C PHE A 87 -5.60 3.53 7.25
N LEU A 88 -5.26 2.25 7.09
CA LEU A 88 -4.00 1.71 7.59
C LEU A 88 -2.88 2.36 6.79
N VAL A 89 -1.87 2.84 7.51
CA VAL A 89 -0.65 3.36 6.92
C VAL A 89 0.51 2.49 7.31
N VAL A 90 1.27 2.05 6.32
CA VAL A 90 2.54 1.34 6.52
C VAL A 90 3.64 2.25 5.99
N THR A 91 4.47 2.79 6.88
CA THR A 91 5.56 3.69 6.53
C THR A 91 6.89 2.97 6.63
N HIS A 92 7.73 3.17 5.61
CA HIS A 92 9.13 2.76 5.59
C HIS A 92 10.00 4.01 5.42
N GLN A 93 11.14 4.06 6.10
CA GLN A 93 12.10 5.15 5.94
C GLN A 93 13.53 4.61 5.83
N LEU A 94 14.27 5.16 4.87
CA LEU A 94 15.71 4.98 4.73
C LEU A 94 16.34 6.32 4.36
N GLY A 95 17.15 6.88 5.27
CA GLY A 95 17.69 8.22 5.10
C GLY A 95 16.58 9.27 4.98
N ASN A 96 16.68 10.10 3.96
CA ASN A 96 15.72 11.17 3.62
C ASN A 96 14.51 10.67 2.81
N ALA A 97 14.47 9.39 2.42
CA ALA A 97 13.38 8.82 1.64
C ALA A 97 12.39 8.06 2.52
N GLN A 98 11.09 8.29 2.29
CA GLN A 98 10.00 7.52 2.87
C GLN A 98 9.14 6.87 1.80
N HIS A 99 8.71 5.65 2.06
CA HIS A 99 7.62 4.99 1.34
C HIS A 99 6.43 4.83 2.28
N ARG A 100 5.21 5.04 1.77
CA ARG A 100 3.97 4.96 2.53
C ARG A 100 2.96 4.14 1.75
N PHE A 101 2.40 3.09 2.35
CA PHE A 101 1.17 2.47 1.85
C PHE A 101 -0.04 3.13 2.50
N LEU A 102 -1.09 3.38 1.71
CA LEU A 102 -2.44 3.63 2.23
C LEU A 102 -3.34 2.45 1.88
N VAL A 103 -3.83 1.76 2.90
CA VAL A 103 -4.76 0.64 2.76
C VAL A 103 -6.09 1.03 3.39
N PRO A 104 -7.20 1.02 2.64
CA PRO A 104 -8.52 1.30 3.21
C PRO A 104 -8.86 0.32 4.34
N MET A 105 -9.22 0.82 5.53
CA MET A 105 -9.51 -0.06 6.67
C MET A 105 -10.77 -0.91 6.51
N TRP A 106 -11.65 -0.55 5.57
CA TRP A 106 -12.86 -1.32 5.21
C TRP A 106 -12.61 -2.37 4.12
N ASP A 107 -11.37 -2.50 3.62
CA ASP A 107 -11.04 -3.59 2.71
C ASP A 107 -11.22 -4.93 3.46
N PRO A 108 -12.02 -5.86 2.92
CA PRO A 108 -12.33 -7.13 3.58
C PRO A 108 -11.10 -8.01 3.85
N ARG A 109 -9.96 -7.73 3.20
CA ARG A 109 -8.69 -8.43 3.40
C ARG A 109 -7.88 -7.90 4.59
N VAL A 110 -8.18 -6.70 5.09
CA VAL A 110 -7.42 -6.08 6.19
C VAL A 110 -7.47 -6.90 7.49
N PRO A 111 -8.60 -7.49 7.92
CA PRO A 111 -8.62 -8.38 9.07
C PRO A 111 -7.57 -9.51 8.97
N ASP A 112 -7.51 -10.20 7.83
CA ASP A 112 -6.58 -11.29 7.59
C ASP A 112 -5.13 -10.81 7.49
N LEU A 113 -4.90 -9.62 6.90
CA LEU A 113 -3.59 -8.98 6.93
C LEU A 113 -3.16 -8.69 8.38
N LEU A 114 -4.04 -8.21 9.26
CA LEU A 114 -3.70 -7.97 10.66
C LEU A 114 -3.46 -9.27 11.44
N ASP A 115 -4.16 -10.36 11.10
CA ASP A 115 -3.83 -11.72 11.57
C ASP A 115 -2.41 -12.11 11.14
N ALA A 116 -2.06 -11.86 9.89
CA ALA A 116 -0.72 -12.11 9.36
C ALA A 116 0.36 -11.24 10.04
N VAL A 117 0.09 -9.95 10.30
CA VAL A 117 0.99 -9.07 11.07
C VAL A 117 1.24 -9.63 12.47
N SER A 118 0.21 -10.17 13.13
CA SER A 118 0.37 -10.75 14.47
C SER A 118 1.29 -11.98 14.48
N LEU A 119 1.37 -12.70 13.36
CA LEU A 119 2.15 -13.92 13.19
C LEU A 119 3.47 -13.71 12.43
N GLY A 120 3.75 -12.50 11.94
CA GLY A 120 4.90 -12.23 11.08
C GLY A 120 4.81 -12.90 9.71
N ARG A 121 3.60 -13.18 9.24
CA ARG A 121 3.31 -13.83 7.95
C ARG A 121 2.91 -12.81 6.89
N TYR A 122 3.61 -11.69 6.85
CA TYR A 122 3.43 -10.68 5.81
C TYR A 122 4.77 -10.19 5.31
N SER A 123 4.77 -9.63 4.12
CA SER A 123 5.97 -9.09 3.49
C SER A 123 5.61 -7.88 2.65
N ILE A 124 6.60 -7.04 2.42
CA ILE A 124 6.46 -5.85 1.59
C ILE A 124 7.27 -6.08 0.33
N SER A 125 6.66 -5.85 -0.82
CA SER A 125 7.35 -5.87 -2.11
C SER A 125 7.42 -4.44 -2.64
N LEU A 126 8.64 -3.89 -2.69
CA LEU A 126 8.88 -2.57 -3.27
C LEU A 126 9.62 -2.72 -4.59
N ALA A 127 8.95 -2.40 -5.69
CA ALA A 127 9.61 -2.30 -6.98
C ALA A 127 10.30 -0.95 -7.14
N ARG A 128 11.33 -0.95 -7.97
CA ARG A 128 11.90 0.28 -8.50
C ARG A 128 10.88 0.86 -9.49
N LYS A 129 10.67 2.18 -9.44
CA LYS A 129 9.82 2.90 -10.40
C LYS A 129 10.04 2.40 -11.84
N GLY A 130 8.98 1.86 -12.46
CA GLY A 130 8.95 1.43 -13.86
C GLY A 130 9.78 0.18 -14.17
N ASP A 131 10.19 -0.57 -13.15
CA ASP A 131 10.94 -1.83 -13.28
C ASP A 131 10.04 -3.02 -12.93
N THR A 132 10.41 -4.21 -13.40
CA THR A 132 9.76 -5.49 -13.07
C THR A 132 10.43 -6.19 -11.88
N HIS A 133 11.57 -5.67 -11.41
CA HIS A 133 12.28 -6.18 -10.25
C HIS A 133 11.80 -5.50 -8.96
N ALA A 134 11.46 -6.32 -7.97
CA ALA A 134 11.03 -5.87 -6.66
C ALA A 134 11.88 -6.47 -5.55
N LEU A 135 12.12 -5.66 -4.51
CA LEU A 135 12.74 -6.10 -3.27
C LEU A 135 11.65 -6.63 -2.35
N VAL A 136 11.83 -7.85 -1.86
CA VAL A 136 10.96 -8.44 -0.85
C VAL A 136 11.56 -8.20 0.52
N LEU A 137 10.91 -7.33 1.29
CA LEU A 137 11.30 -6.97 2.65
C LEU A 137 10.58 -7.89 3.64
N SER A 138 11.37 -8.49 4.52
CA SER A 138 10.81 -9.33 5.59
C SER A 138 10.24 -8.43 6.69
N ALA A 139 9.05 -8.76 7.15
CA ALA A 139 8.43 -8.08 8.26
C ALA A 139 8.37 -8.99 9.49
N TYR A 140 8.41 -8.37 10.68
CA TYR A 140 8.44 -9.10 11.94
C TYR A 140 7.03 -9.22 12.54
N ALA A 141 6.81 -10.29 13.30
CA ALA A 141 5.57 -10.49 14.04
C ALA A 141 5.37 -9.39 15.09
N ASN A 142 4.15 -8.83 15.15
CA ASN A 142 3.80 -7.83 16.14
C ASN A 142 2.33 -7.94 16.57
N ALA A 143 2.05 -8.93 17.44
CA ALA A 143 0.70 -9.17 17.93
C ALA A 143 0.08 -7.99 18.71
N PRO A 144 0.80 -7.28 19.60
CA PRO A 144 0.24 -6.11 20.29
C PRO A 144 -0.18 -5.00 19.32
N LEU A 145 0.66 -4.67 18.34
CA LEU A 145 0.34 -3.69 17.31
C LEU A 145 -0.88 -4.12 16.49
N ALA A 146 -0.94 -5.38 16.06
CA ALA A 146 -2.08 -5.89 15.33
C ALA A 146 -3.38 -5.79 16.15
N ALA A 147 -3.34 -6.05 17.46
CA ALA A 147 -4.50 -5.91 18.34
C ALA A 147 -4.96 -4.45 18.45
N GLU A 148 -4.02 -3.49 18.54
CA GLU A 148 -4.35 -2.06 18.52
C GLU A 148 -4.98 -1.65 17.19
N LEU A 149 -4.40 -2.06 16.06
CA LEU A 149 -4.94 -1.75 14.73
C LEU A 149 -6.35 -2.33 14.52
N ARG A 150 -6.65 -3.52 15.08
CA ARG A 150 -7.98 -4.12 14.99
C ARG A 150 -9.10 -3.29 15.61
N LYS A 151 -8.79 -2.43 16.59
CA LYS A 151 -9.78 -1.51 17.20
C LYS A 151 -10.37 -0.52 16.18
N HIS A 152 -9.75 -0.40 15.01
CA HIS A 152 -10.17 0.50 13.94
C HIS A 152 -11.00 -0.19 12.84
N LEU A 153 -11.26 -1.50 12.94
CA LEU A 153 -12.01 -2.28 11.94
C LEU A 153 -13.54 -2.08 12.00
N ASP A 154 -14.05 -1.39 13.02
CA ASP A 154 -15.47 -1.09 13.14
C ASP A 154 -15.86 0.04 12.18
N MET A 155 -15.87 -0.28 10.89
CA MET A 155 -16.37 0.58 9.84
C MET A 155 -16.97 -0.23 8.69
N PRO A 156 -18.18 0.13 8.23
CA PRO A 156 -18.78 -0.52 7.08
C PRO A 156 -18.04 -0.14 5.79
N MET A 157 -18.14 -0.99 4.77
CA MET A 157 -17.76 -0.63 3.43
C MET A 157 -18.54 0.63 2.98
N PRO A 158 -17.87 1.65 2.42
CA PRO A 158 -18.55 2.83 1.89
C PRO A 158 -19.61 2.45 0.87
N ASP A 159 -20.77 3.10 0.96
CA ASP A 159 -21.81 2.98 -0.05
C ASP A 159 -21.35 3.61 -1.40
N PRO A 160 -22.09 3.40 -2.50
CA PRO A 160 -21.73 3.95 -3.80
C PRO A 160 -21.49 5.48 -3.84
N GLN A 161 -22.25 6.25 -3.08
CA GLN A 161 -22.14 7.70 -3.04
C GLN A 161 -20.90 8.12 -2.24
N GLN A 162 -20.66 7.46 -1.11
CA GLN A 162 -19.47 7.67 -0.29
C GLN A 162 -18.20 7.29 -1.05
N LEU A 163 -18.20 6.17 -1.78
CA LEU A 163 -17.07 5.76 -2.62
C LEU A 163 -16.81 6.79 -3.72
N GLN A 164 -17.86 7.33 -4.36
CA GLN A 164 -17.68 8.37 -5.37
C GLN A 164 -17.10 9.65 -4.78
N GLY A 165 -17.55 10.07 -3.59
CA GLY A 165 -16.97 11.20 -2.86
C GLY A 165 -15.50 10.95 -2.48
N LEU A 166 -15.16 9.71 -2.10
CA LEU A 166 -13.79 9.32 -1.81
C LEU A 166 -12.89 9.42 -3.04
N LEU A 167 -13.35 8.91 -4.20
CA LEU A 167 -12.61 9.00 -5.46
C LEU A 167 -12.38 10.46 -5.88
N GLN A 168 -13.36 11.34 -5.68
CA GLN A 168 -13.21 12.77 -5.94
C GLN A 168 -12.20 13.44 -4.98
N ALA A 169 -12.14 12.97 -3.74
CA ALA A 169 -11.21 13.48 -2.73
C ALA A 169 -9.82 12.81 -2.77
N LEU A 170 -9.64 11.78 -3.60
CA LEU A 170 -8.41 10.96 -3.62
C LEU A 170 -7.16 11.78 -3.98
N PRO A 171 -7.16 12.67 -4.98
CA PRO A 171 -5.97 13.48 -5.28
C PRO A 171 -5.50 14.32 -4.10
N LYS A 172 -6.44 14.96 -3.38
CA LYS A 172 -6.11 15.75 -2.19
C LYS A 172 -5.61 14.86 -1.05
N LEU A 173 -6.23 13.70 -0.83
CA LEU A 173 -5.75 12.72 0.15
C LEU A 173 -4.32 12.28 -0.15
N MET A 174 -4.01 12.01 -1.43
CA MET A 174 -2.69 11.65 -1.88
C MET A 174 -1.66 12.74 -1.58
N GLU A 175 -1.95 13.97 -1.98
CA GLU A 175 -1.05 15.10 -1.72
C GLU A 175 -0.79 15.29 -0.23
N THR A 176 -1.84 15.27 0.60
CA THR A 176 -1.71 15.35 2.06
C THR A 176 -0.87 14.19 2.60
N ALA A 177 -1.11 12.98 2.11
CA ALA A 177 -0.39 11.81 2.58
C ALA A 177 1.05 11.71 2.05
N ALA A 178 1.43 12.53 1.08
CA ALA A 178 2.80 12.67 0.62
C ALA A 178 3.57 13.79 1.34
N GLU A 179 2.91 14.66 2.10
CA GLU A 179 3.58 15.70 2.88
C GLU A 179 4.50 15.06 3.95
N PRO A 180 5.81 15.39 3.97
CA PRO A 180 6.75 14.84 4.94
C PRO A 180 6.28 14.99 6.39
N GLU A 181 5.71 16.15 6.74
CA GLU A 181 5.31 16.51 8.09
C GLU A 181 4.02 15.82 8.58
N HIS A 182 3.25 15.22 7.66
CA HIS A 182 1.99 14.56 8.02
C HIS A 182 2.16 13.22 8.72
N PHE A 183 3.35 12.62 8.61
CA PHE A 183 3.67 11.35 9.24
C PHE A 183 4.94 11.46 10.08
N PRO A 184 5.07 10.63 11.14
CA PRO A 184 6.26 10.63 11.95
C PRO A 184 7.52 10.39 11.12
N ASN A 185 8.54 11.18 11.42
CA ASN A 185 9.90 10.87 10.99
C ASN A 185 10.43 9.71 11.84
N LEU A 186 10.81 8.62 11.18
CA LEU A 186 11.29 7.40 11.83
C LEU A 186 12.80 7.44 12.12
N ILE A 187 13.51 8.45 11.63
CA ILE A 187 14.95 8.64 11.86
C ILE A 187 15.18 10.06 12.39
N GLU A 188 15.52 10.15 13.68
CA GLU A 188 15.78 11.42 14.33
C GLU A 188 16.89 12.22 13.61
N GLY A 189 16.68 13.53 13.48
CA GLY A 189 17.65 14.44 12.85
C GLY A 189 17.74 14.36 11.32
N VAL A 190 17.01 13.45 10.66
CA VAL A 190 17.07 13.31 9.20
C VAL A 190 15.83 13.89 8.55
N LYS A 191 15.95 14.98 7.80
CA LYS A 191 14.82 15.58 7.09
C LYS A 191 14.37 14.66 5.94
N VAL A 192 13.08 14.34 5.90
CA VAL A 192 12.46 13.63 4.78
C VAL A 192 12.24 14.61 3.62
N THR A 193 12.77 14.27 2.45
CA THR A 193 12.71 15.11 1.23
C THR A 193 12.22 14.34 0.00
N ASP A 194 12.03 13.04 0.14
CA ASP A 194 11.56 12.17 -0.93
C ASP A 194 10.49 11.23 -0.39
N VAL A 195 9.28 11.30 -0.94
CA VAL A 195 8.14 10.51 -0.46
C VAL A 195 7.53 9.73 -1.62
N SER A 196 7.43 8.42 -1.47
CA SER A 196 6.68 7.54 -2.36
C SER A 196 5.40 7.10 -1.67
N LEU A 197 4.25 7.36 -2.28
CA LEU A 197 2.94 6.97 -1.79
C LEU A 197 2.35 5.89 -2.68
N SER A 198 2.03 4.75 -2.09
CA SER A 198 1.39 3.62 -2.74
C SER A 198 -0.01 3.41 -2.18
N ILE A 199 -1.04 3.49 -3.00
CA ILE A 199 -2.43 3.32 -2.55
C ILE A 199 -2.96 1.97 -3.01
N VAL A 200 -3.46 1.18 -2.06
CA VAL A 200 -4.10 -0.11 -2.35
C VAL A 200 -5.48 0.16 -2.95
N PHE A 201 -5.50 0.24 -4.29
CA PHE A 201 -6.65 0.65 -5.09
C PHE A 201 -7.54 -0.52 -5.50
N ASP A 202 -6.98 -1.74 -5.55
CA ASP A 202 -7.73 -2.98 -5.78
C ASP A 202 -8.83 -3.20 -4.73
N ALA A 203 -8.67 -2.68 -3.51
CA ALA A 203 -9.71 -2.58 -2.49
C ALA A 203 -10.98 -1.82 -2.96
N MET A 204 -10.80 -0.85 -3.86
CA MET A 204 -11.86 0.04 -4.34
C MET A 204 -12.45 -0.43 -5.68
N LEU A 205 -11.76 -1.32 -6.42
CA LEU A 205 -12.11 -1.74 -7.78
C LEU A 205 -13.29 -2.71 -7.90
N PRO A 206 -13.46 -3.77 -7.07
CA PRO A 206 -14.59 -4.68 -7.18
C PRO A 206 -15.94 -3.97 -7.07
N SER A 207 -16.02 -2.98 -6.17
CA SER A 207 -17.22 -2.16 -5.97
C SER A 207 -17.43 -1.16 -7.09
N LEU A 208 -16.36 -0.56 -7.64
CA LEU A 208 -16.40 0.30 -8.82
C LEU A 208 -16.92 -0.45 -10.06
N SER A 209 -16.38 -1.64 -10.32
CA SER A 209 -16.80 -2.50 -11.44
C SER A 209 -18.24 -2.99 -11.28
N GLN A 210 -18.66 -3.40 -10.08
CA GLN A 210 -20.06 -3.78 -9.81
C GLN A 210 -21.03 -2.59 -9.88
N MET A 211 -20.61 -1.41 -9.44
CA MET A 211 -21.40 -0.17 -9.56
C MET A 211 -21.53 0.27 -11.02
N LEU A 212 -20.44 0.20 -11.80
CA LEU A 212 -20.46 0.48 -13.23
C LEU A 212 -21.33 -0.54 -13.97
N ALA A 213 -21.22 -1.83 -13.65
CA ALA A 213 -22.07 -2.88 -14.22
C ALA A 213 -23.55 -2.68 -13.87
N LYS A 214 -23.89 -2.29 -12.63
CA LYS A 214 -25.27 -1.94 -12.25
C LYS A 214 -25.78 -0.70 -12.99
N LYS A 215 -24.94 0.31 -13.20
CA LYS A 215 -25.31 1.56 -13.89
C LYS A 215 -25.47 1.36 -15.40
N ILE A 216 -24.67 0.48 -16.00
CA ILE A 216 -24.76 0.06 -17.41
C ILE A 216 -25.96 -0.88 -17.61
N GLY A 217 -26.20 -1.81 -16.69
CA GLY A 217 -27.36 -2.71 -16.69
C GLY A 217 -28.69 -1.98 -16.48
N ALA A 218 -28.71 -0.85 -15.76
CA ALA A 218 -29.88 0.01 -15.64
C ALA A 218 -30.15 0.88 -16.88
N ASN A 219 -29.15 1.09 -17.74
CA ASN A 219 -29.22 1.95 -18.93
C ASN A 219 -29.14 1.20 -20.27
N GLY A 220 -29.19 -0.13 -20.28
CA GLY A 220 -29.37 -0.93 -21.49
C GLY A 220 -28.26 -0.78 -22.55
N ALA A 221 -27.01 -0.56 -22.15
CA ALA A 221 -25.89 -0.47 -23.10
C ALA A 221 -25.01 -1.73 -23.03
N THR A 222 -25.12 -2.59 -24.04
CA THR A 222 -24.17 -3.68 -24.31
C THR A 222 -22.82 -3.10 -24.75
N LEU A 223 -21.72 -3.57 -24.16
CA LEU A 223 -20.37 -3.38 -24.69
C LEU A 223 -19.90 -4.72 -25.29
N HIS A 224 -19.46 -4.66 -26.54
CA HIS A 224 -18.75 -5.72 -27.25
C HIS A 224 -17.31 -5.84 -26.74
#